data_AF-A0A8C3TDB8-F1
#
_entry.id   AF-A0A8C3TDB8-F1
#
_cell.length_a   1.000
_cell.length_b   1.000
_cell.length_c   1.000
_cell.angle_alpha   90.00
_cell.angle_beta   90.00
_cell.angle_gamma   90.00
#
_symmetry.space_group_name_H-M   'P 1'
#
loop_
_entity.id
_entity.type
_entity.pdbx_description
1 polymer ?
#
loop_
_entity_poly.entity_id
_entity_poly.type
_entity_poly.pdbx_seq_one_letter_code
_entity_poly.pdbx_strand_id
1 'polypeptide(L)'
;MEQVRKESILNHLKEGKVIRNSQHGFTKGKSCLTNPIAFYDEITGSVDEGKAVDVLFLDFSKAFDTVSHSVLASKLKKYGLDEWTVNETFAIDLIAEQPVNKVESRVISCDGGGGALGHPKVYINLDKDTKTGTCGYCGLQFKQKHHH
;
A
#
# COMPACT_ATOMS: atom_id res chain seq x y z
N MET A 1 7.02 -4.80 5.76
CA MET A 1 6.79 -6.02 4.93
C MET A 1 5.75 -5.79 3.85
N GLU A 2 4.51 -5.47 4.21
CA GLU A 2 3.44 -5.18 3.24
C GLU A 2 3.74 -3.94 2.37
N GLN A 3 4.34 -2.90 2.97
CA GLN A 3 4.69 -1.65 2.26
C GLN A 3 5.79 -1.81 1.20
N VAL A 4 6.76 -2.71 1.39
CA VAL A 4 7.92 -2.85 0.50
C VAL A 4 7.52 -3.51 -0.83
N ARG A 5 6.66 -4.54 -0.80
CA ARG A 5 6.13 -5.14 -2.03
C ARG A 5 4.98 -4.36 -2.65
N LYS A 6 4.25 -3.55 -1.86
CA LYS A 6 3.23 -2.63 -2.39
C LYS A 6 3.81 -1.70 -3.45
N GLU A 7 5.00 -1.14 -3.24
CA GLU A 7 5.61 -0.24 -4.22
C GLU A 7 6.00 -0.97 -5.50
N SER A 8 6.60 -2.16 -5.40
CA SER A 8 6.95 -3.00 -6.56
C SER A 8 5.70 -3.40 -7.36
N ILE A 9 4.65 -3.88 -6.68
CA ILE A 9 3.37 -4.22 -7.31
C ILE A 9 2.71 -2.99 -7.94
N LEU A 10 2.70 -1.85 -7.24
CA LEU A 10 2.13 -0.62 -7.79
C LEU A 10 2.88 -0.13 -9.01
N ASN A 11 4.21 -0.24 -9.04
CA ASN A 11 5.01 0.13 -10.19
C ASN A 11 4.70 -0.79 -11.37
N HIS A 12 4.66 -2.10 -11.15
CA HIS A 12 4.27 -3.08 -12.18
C HIS A 12 2.86 -2.83 -12.73
N LEU A 13 1.89 -2.55 -11.86
CA LEU A 13 0.51 -2.25 -12.25
C LEU A 13 0.38 -0.90 -12.99
N LYS A 14 1.26 0.07 -12.72
CA LYS A 14 1.34 1.35 -13.44
C LYS A 14 1.99 1.16 -14.81
N GLU A 15 3.10 0.45 -14.88
CA GLU A 15 3.83 0.15 -16.13
C GLU A 15 2.96 -0.68 -17.08
N GLY A 16 2.27 -1.69 -16.56
CA GLY A 16 1.30 -2.50 -17.30
C GLY A 16 0.00 -1.76 -17.66
N LYS A 17 -0.12 -0.46 -17.34
CA LYS A 17 -1.32 0.38 -17.57
C LYS A 17 -2.62 -0.23 -17.01
N VAL A 18 -2.52 -1.02 -15.95
CA VAL A 18 -3.68 -1.63 -15.29
C VAL A 18 -4.44 -0.57 -14.49
N ILE A 19 -3.70 0.31 -13.80
CA ILE A 19 -4.27 1.45 -13.09
C ILE A 19 -4.40 2.62 -14.05
N ARG A 20 -5.64 3.07 -14.29
CA ARG A 20 -5.92 4.22 -15.16
C ARG A 20 -5.63 5.55 -14.47
N ASN A 21 -5.33 6.58 -15.27
CA ASN A 21 -5.13 7.94 -14.76
C ASN A 21 -6.39 8.57 -14.14
N SER A 22 -7.59 8.05 -14.42
CA SER A 22 -8.82 8.47 -13.74
C SER A 22 -9.00 7.83 -12.35
N GLN A 23 -8.24 6.79 -12.01
CA GLN A 23 -8.32 6.17 -10.69
C GLN A 23 -7.62 7.06 -9.66
N HIS A 24 -8.38 7.50 -8.65
CA HIS A 24 -7.88 8.31 -7.54
C HIS A 24 -7.73 7.51 -6.23
N GLY A 25 -8.53 6.46 -6.04
CA GLY A 25 -8.46 5.60 -4.86
C GLY A 25 -7.16 4.79 -4.83
N PHE A 26 -6.53 4.74 -3.65
CA PHE A 26 -5.34 3.93 -3.35
C PHE A 26 -4.09 4.24 -4.21
N THR A 27 -4.07 5.37 -4.91
CA THR A 27 -2.94 5.81 -5.75
C THR A 27 -2.16 6.95 -5.09
N LYS A 28 -0.82 6.91 -5.13
CA LYS A 28 0.04 7.99 -4.64
C LYS A 28 -0.16 9.26 -5.47
N GLY A 29 -0.19 10.42 -4.82
CA GLY A 29 -0.31 11.74 -5.48
C GLY A 29 -1.74 12.14 -5.87
N LYS A 30 -2.74 11.34 -5.49
CA LYS A 30 -4.17 11.62 -5.70
C LYS A 30 -4.91 11.52 -4.38
N SER A 31 -5.98 12.29 -4.23
CA SER A 31 -6.74 12.38 -2.99
C SER A 31 -8.25 12.35 -3.25
N CYS A 32 -9.02 12.26 -2.16
CA CYS A 32 -10.48 12.41 -2.22
C CYS A 32 -10.91 13.80 -2.70
N LEU A 33 -10.02 14.80 -2.67
CA LEU A 33 -10.29 16.15 -3.18
C LEU A 33 -9.97 16.27 -4.66
N THR A 34 -8.86 15.68 -5.14
CA THR A 34 -8.51 15.75 -6.57
C THR A 34 -9.50 14.98 -7.44
N ASN A 35 -10.16 13.96 -6.90
CA ASN A 35 -11.15 13.16 -7.63
C ASN A 35 -12.35 13.98 -8.13
N PRO A 36 -13.12 14.67 -7.28
CA PRO A 36 -14.21 15.51 -7.76
C PRO A 36 -13.72 16.67 -8.62
N ILE A 37 -12.55 17.25 -8.35
CA ILE A 37 -11.99 18.32 -9.20
C ILE A 37 -11.80 17.83 -10.64
N ALA A 38 -11.12 16.70 -10.83
CA ALA A 38 -10.90 16.14 -12.16
C ALA A 38 -12.21 15.75 -12.87
N PHE A 39 -13.17 15.25 -12.10
CA PHE A 39 -14.50 14.92 -12.61
C PHE A 39 -15.29 16.16 -13.07
N TYR A 40 -15.31 17.22 -12.26
CA TYR A 40 -16.01 18.45 -12.64
C TYR A 40 -15.38 19.11 -13.85
N ASP A 41 -14.04 19.12 -13.95
CA ASP A 41 -13.30 19.66 -15.10
C ASP A 41 -13.69 18.95 -16.42
N GLU A 42 -13.81 17.61 -16.39
CA GLU A 42 -14.25 16.80 -17.54
C GLU A 42 -15.72 17.09 -17.93
N ILE A 43 -16.60 17.25 -16.94
CA ILE A 43 -18.01 17.60 -17.18
C ILE A 43 -18.14 19.00 -17.74
N THR A 44 -17.49 20.00 -17.14
CA THR A 44 -17.57 21.39 -17.59
C THR A 44 -17.07 21.52 -19.01
N GLY A 45 -15.96 20.86 -19.37
CA GLY A 45 -15.47 20.86 -20.75
C GLY A 45 -16.48 20.25 -21.73
N SER A 46 -17.16 19.16 -21.35
CA SER A 46 -18.20 18.54 -22.20
C SER A 46 -19.43 19.43 -22.36
N VAL A 47 -19.84 20.12 -21.29
CA VAL A 47 -20.98 21.04 -21.31
C VAL A 47 -20.67 22.29 -22.14
N ASP A 48 -19.45 22.83 -22.05
CA ASP A 48 -19.00 23.99 -22.84
C ASP A 48 -18.99 23.68 -24.35
N GLU A 49 -18.75 22.42 -24.73
CA GLU A 49 -18.88 21.93 -26.11
C GLU A 49 -20.34 21.67 -26.54
N GLY A 50 -21.31 21.91 -25.66
CA GLY A 50 -22.73 21.69 -25.92
C GLY A 50 -23.16 20.22 -25.89
N LYS A 51 -22.36 19.32 -25.30
CA LYS A 51 -22.70 17.90 -25.17
C LYS A 51 -23.62 17.67 -23.99
N ALA A 52 -24.62 16.79 -24.17
CA ALA A 52 -25.40 16.28 -23.05
C ALA A 52 -24.55 15.30 -22.22
N VAL A 53 -24.56 15.47 -20.90
CA VAL A 53 -23.76 14.67 -19.96
C VAL A 53 -24.68 14.03 -18.92
N ASP A 54 -24.60 12.71 -18.80
CA ASP A 54 -25.26 11.93 -17.75
C ASP A 54 -24.21 11.29 -16.84
N VAL A 55 -24.51 11.19 -15.54
CA VAL A 55 -23.59 10.68 -14.52
C VAL A 55 -24.22 9.54 -13.75
N LEU A 56 -23.51 8.40 -13.65
CA LEU A 56 -23.90 7.26 -12.84
C LEU A 56 -22.90 7.02 -11.71
N PHE A 57 -23.37 7.10 -10.46
CA PHE A 57 -22.58 6.74 -9.29
C PHE A 57 -22.86 5.28 -8.90
N LEU A 58 -21.80 4.49 -8.78
CA LEU A 58 -21.86 3.06 -8.44
C LEU A 58 -21.08 2.81 -7.15
N ASP A 59 -21.61 1.95 -6.29
CA ASP A 59 -20.94 1.51 -5.06
C ASP A 59 -21.10 -0.01 -4.87
N PHE A 60 -20.08 -0.64 -4.30
CA PHE A 60 -20.07 -2.07 -4.03
C PHE A 60 -20.34 -2.34 -2.55
N SER A 61 -21.40 -3.09 -2.25
CA SER A 61 -21.63 -3.58 -0.88
C SER A 61 -20.50 -4.54 -0.46
N LYS A 62 -19.84 -4.26 0.66
CA LYS A 62 -18.76 -5.09 1.23
C LYS A 62 -17.70 -5.47 0.20
N ALA A 63 -17.16 -4.47 -0.50
CA ALA A 63 -16.28 -4.66 -1.65
C ALA A 63 -15.10 -5.62 -1.38
N PHE A 64 -14.47 -5.55 -0.20
CA PHE A 64 -13.33 -6.40 0.14
C PHE A 64 -13.74 -7.83 0.51
N ASP A 65 -14.85 -8.01 1.22
CA ASP A 65 -15.34 -9.33 1.62
C ASP A 65 -15.90 -10.13 0.44
N THR A 66 -16.39 -9.44 -0.59
CA THR A 66 -17.06 -10.05 -1.74
C THR A 66 -16.08 -10.47 -2.85
N VAL A 67 -14.80 -10.13 -2.75
CA VAL A 67 -13.80 -10.49 -3.76
C VAL A 67 -13.45 -11.96 -3.65
N SER A 68 -13.82 -12.74 -4.68
CA SER A 68 -13.42 -14.14 -4.80
C SER A 68 -11.89 -14.28 -4.96
N HIS A 69 -11.28 -15.07 -4.07
CA HIS A 69 -9.84 -15.35 -4.10
C HIS A 69 -9.36 -15.97 -5.41
N SER A 70 -10.15 -16.88 -6.01
CA SER A 70 -9.77 -17.54 -7.27
C SER A 70 -9.78 -16.57 -8.45
N VAL A 71 -10.75 -15.66 -8.50
CA VAL A 71 -10.83 -14.60 -9.52
C VAL A 71 -9.72 -13.59 -9.35
N LEU A 72 -9.44 -13.16 -8.11
CA LEU A 72 -8.34 -12.24 -7.81
C LEU A 72 -6.99 -12.85 -8.22
N ALA A 73 -6.70 -14.08 -7.81
CA ALA A 73 -5.47 -14.78 -8.17
C ALA A 73 -5.32 -14.93 -9.69
N SER A 74 -6.40 -15.28 -10.40
CA SER A 74 -6.39 -15.40 -11.86
C SER A 74 -6.11 -14.06 -12.54
N LYS A 75 -6.66 -12.95 -12.02
CA LYS A 75 -6.36 -11.61 -12.52
C LYS A 75 -4.90 -11.23 -12.27
N LEU A 76 -4.37 -11.49 -11.08
CA LEU A 76 -2.98 -11.18 -10.74
C LEU A 76 -1.98 -11.94 -11.64
N LYS A 77 -2.23 -13.23 -11.88
CA LYS A 77 -1.45 -14.03 -12.85
C LYS A 77 -1.49 -13.45 -14.26
N LYS A 78 -2.68 -13.04 -14.73
CA LYS A 78 -2.83 -12.40 -16.05
C LYS A 78 -1.99 -11.12 -16.18
N TYR A 79 -1.78 -10.41 -15.09
CA TYR A 79 -0.96 -9.19 -15.07
C TYR A 79 0.53 -9.47 -14.80
N GLY A 80 1.00 -10.73 -14.82
CA GLY A 80 2.41 -11.06 -14.67
C GLY A 80 2.93 -10.96 -13.24
N LEU A 81 2.04 -11.15 -12.25
CA LEU A 81 2.41 -11.24 -10.83
C LEU A 81 2.52 -12.70 -10.35
N ASP A 82 2.60 -13.65 -11.28
CA ASP A 82 2.57 -15.10 -11.06
C ASP A 82 3.72 -15.62 -10.21
N GLU A 83 4.90 -15.00 -10.30
CA GLU A 83 6.09 -15.38 -9.53
C GLU A 83 5.95 -15.10 -8.02
N TRP A 84 4.98 -14.27 -7.61
CA TRP A 84 4.84 -13.78 -6.24
C TRP A 84 3.56 -14.25 -5.53
N THR A 85 2.50 -14.67 -6.23
CA THR A 85 1.13 -14.55 -5.68
C THR A 85 0.44 -15.80 -5.15
N VAL A 86 1.01 -17.01 -5.17
CA VAL A 86 0.25 -18.20 -4.70
C VAL A 86 1.07 -19.28 -4.00
N ASN A 87 2.06 -18.91 -3.19
CA ASN A 87 2.64 -19.86 -2.25
C ASN A 87 1.97 -19.69 -0.87
N GLU A 88 1.43 -20.77 -0.29
CA GLU A 88 0.87 -20.78 1.07
C GLU A 88 1.91 -20.35 2.12
N THR A 89 3.21 -20.50 1.86
CA THR A 89 4.32 -20.07 2.74
C THR A 89 4.84 -18.67 2.42
N PHE A 90 4.24 -17.94 1.49
CA PHE A 90 4.70 -16.61 1.04
C PHE A 90 4.95 -15.62 2.20
N ALA A 91 4.12 -15.69 3.25
CA ALA A 91 4.27 -14.85 4.43
C ALA A 91 5.55 -15.15 5.23
N ILE A 92 6.01 -16.41 5.24
CA ILE A 92 7.20 -16.86 5.97
C ILE A 92 8.48 -16.39 5.28
N ASP A 93 8.58 -16.60 3.97
CA ASP A 93 9.73 -16.15 3.18
C ASP A 93 9.88 -14.62 3.22
N LEU A 94 8.74 -13.92 3.24
CA LEU A 94 8.67 -12.47 3.40
C LEU A 94 9.16 -11.94 4.75
N ILE A 95 8.92 -12.67 5.83
CA ILE A 95 9.46 -12.32 7.16
C ILE A 95 10.99 -12.43 7.13
N ALA A 96 11.53 -13.44 6.45
CA ALA A 96 12.96 -13.68 6.37
C ALA A 96 13.71 -12.64 5.52
N GLU A 97 13.08 -12.08 4.48
CA GLU A 97 13.71 -11.09 3.58
C GLU A 97 13.80 -9.66 4.16
N GLN A 98 13.02 -9.32 5.20
CA GLN A 98 13.03 -7.95 5.73
C GLN A 98 14.31 -7.66 6.51
N PRO A 99 15.10 -6.64 6.12
CA PRO A 99 16.32 -6.31 6.84
C PRO A 99 15.99 -5.73 8.22
N VAL A 100 16.68 -6.25 9.25
CA VAL A 100 16.60 -5.69 10.59
C VAL A 100 17.25 -4.31 10.60
N ASN A 101 16.48 -3.28 10.97
CA ASN A 101 16.97 -1.92 11.03
C ASN A 101 17.95 -1.76 12.20
N LYS A 102 19.21 -1.53 11.89
CA LYS A 102 20.26 -1.32 12.91
C LYS A 102 20.25 0.13 13.37
N VAL A 103 19.98 0.34 14.64
CA VAL A 103 19.86 1.67 15.28
C VAL A 103 20.88 1.84 16.39
N GLU A 104 21.24 3.07 16.73
CA GLU A 104 22.18 3.37 17.82
C GLU A 104 21.45 3.64 19.14
N SER A 105 20.26 4.25 19.07
CA SER A 105 19.50 4.63 20.24
C SER A 105 18.81 3.45 20.91
N ARG A 106 18.70 3.55 22.24
CA ARG A 106 17.99 2.58 23.09
C ARG A 106 16.47 2.64 22.98
N VAL A 107 15.93 3.79 22.59
CA VAL A 107 14.52 3.98 22.27
C VAL A 107 14.44 4.50 20.84
N ILE A 108 13.55 3.90 20.05
CA ILE A 108 13.27 4.34 18.68
C ILE A 108 11.81 4.70 18.54
N SER A 109 11.50 5.60 17.61
CA SER A 109 10.13 5.87 17.21
C SER A 109 9.84 5.28 15.84
N CYS A 110 8.69 4.65 15.70
CA CYS A 110 8.17 4.17 14.44
C CYS A 110 6.81 4.84 14.16
N ASP A 111 6.65 5.41 12.98
CA ASP A 111 5.44 6.08 12.49
C ASP A 111 4.86 5.39 11.25
N GLY A 112 5.38 4.21 10.90
CA GLY A 112 4.96 3.46 9.72
C GLY A 112 5.34 4.11 8.39
N GLY A 113 6.33 5.02 8.34
CA GLY A 113 6.86 5.58 7.10
C GLY A 113 6.08 6.77 6.51
N GLY A 114 5.14 7.33 7.28
CA GLY A 114 4.38 8.53 6.92
C GLY A 114 3.31 8.35 5.83
N GLY A 115 2.27 9.19 5.88
CA GLY A 115 1.16 9.20 4.91
C GLY A 115 -0.13 8.57 5.43
N ALA A 116 -1.15 8.48 4.57
CA ALA A 116 -2.53 8.09 4.92
C ALA A 116 -2.70 6.64 5.45
N LEU A 117 -1.63 5.85 5.45
CA LEU A 117 -1.61 4.43 5.87
C LEU A 117 -0.56 4.16 6.96
N GLY A 118 0.04 5.21 7.54
CA GLY A 118 0.88 5.08 8.73
C GLY A 118 0.04 4.73 9.96
N HIS A 119 0.71 4.34 11.04
CA HIS A 119 0.07 4.16 12.35
C HIS A 119 0.50 5.30 13.29
N PRO A 120 -0.20 5.54 14.41
CA PRO A 120 0.24 6.50 15.41
C PRO A 120 1.70 6.25 15.79
N LYS A 121 2.46 7.34 15.99
CA LYS A 121 3.87 7.26 16.37
C LYS A 121 4.00 6.45 17.66
N VAL A 122 4.67 5.31 17.59
CA VAL A 122 4.95 4.45 18.74
C VAL A 122 6.43 4.49 19.09
N TYR A 123 6.72 4.42 20.38
CA TYR A 123 8.08 4.32 20.89
C TYR A 123 8.37 2.89 21.31
N ILE A 124 9.49 2.35 20.84
CA ILE A 124 9.90 0.97 21.06
C ILE A 124 11.19 1.00 21.87
N ASN A 125 11.16 0.39 23.06
CA ASN A 125 12.33 0.26 23.92
C ASN A 125 13.15 -0.99 23.54
N LEU A 126 14.45 -0.80 23.33
CA LEU A 126 15.44 -1.82 22.99
C LEU A 126 16.33 -2.19 24.18
N ASP A 127 16.04 -1.74 25.40
CA ASP A 127 16.80 -2.04 26.64
C ASP A 127 16.72 -3.52 27.09
N LYS A 128 16.02 -4.39 26.34
CA LYS A 128 15.95 -5.84 26.63
C LYS A 128 17.31 -6.50 26.38
N ASP A 129 17.57 -7.64 27.03
CA ASP A 129 18.84 -8.39 26.91
C ASP A 129 19.23 -8.69 25.44
N THR A 130 18.24 -8.94 24.59
CA THR A 130 18.44 -9.21 23.15
C THR A 130 18.69 -7.97 22.30
N LYS A 131 18.51 -6.76 22.87
CA LYS A 131 18.59 -5.45 22.21
C LYS A 131 17.76 -5.31 20.94
N THR A 132 16.64 -6.04 20.89
CA THR A 132 15.75 -6.12 19.73
C THR A 132 14.35 -5.67 20.10
N GLY A 133 13.68 -4.99 19.17
CA GLY A 133 12.30 -4.56 19.32
C GLY A 133 11.56 -4.61 18.00
N THR A 134 10.25 -4.79 18.06
CA THR A 134 9.37 -4.90 16.90
C THR A 134 8.24 -3.90 17.03
N CYS A 135 7.89 -3.23 15.94
CA CYS A 135 6.69 -2.43 15.90
C CYS A 135 5.44 -3.32 15.85
N GLY A 136 4.52 -3.17 16.79
CA GLY A 136 3.27 -3.94 16.85
C GLY A 136 2.28 -3.66 15.72
N TYR A 137 2.49 -2.60 14.94
CA TYR A 137 1.63 -2.23 13.82
C TYR A 137 2.21 -2.67 12.47
N CYS A 138 3.40 -2.18 12.11
CA CYS A 138 4.00 -2.45 10.80
C CYS A 138 4.94 -3.67 10.78
N GLY A 139 5.21 -4.29 11.93
CA GLY A 139 6.06 -5.48 12.04
C GLY A 139 7.55 -5.22 11.80
N LEU A 140 7.98 -3.96 11.62
CA LEU A 140 9.39 -3.62 11.43
C LEU A 140 10.22 -4.01 12.65
N GLN A 141 11.36 -4.63 12.39
CA GLN A 141 12.32 -5.06 13.41
C GLN A 141 13.46 -4.06 13.53
N PHE A 142 13.86 -3.79 14.77
CA PHE A 142 14.93 -2.88 15.13
C PHE A 142 15.91 -3.61 16.05
N LYS A 143 17.21 -3.42 15.83
CA LYS A 143 18.27 -3.96 16.67
C LYS A 143 19.29 -2.88 17.00
N GLN A 144 19.63 -2.74 18.27
CA GLN A 144 20.65 -1.78 18.68
C GLN A 144 22.05 -2.26 18.24
N LYS A 145 22.85 -1.40 17.62
CA LYS A 145 24.26 -1.68 17.35
C LYS A 145 25.04 -1.70 18.66
N HIS A 146 25.93 -2.67 18.84
CA HIS A 146 26.90 -2.65 19.91
C HIS A 146 28.02 -1.65 19.56
N HIS A 147 28.22 -0.66 20.41
CA HIS A 147 29.54 -0.04 20.51
C HIS A 147 30.42 -1.02 21.31
N HIS A 148 31.45 -1.53 20.64
CA HIS A 148 32.63 -2.06 21.32
C HIS A 148 33.46 -0.91 21.87
#